data_AF-A0A4Q3Y018-F1
#
_entry.id   AF-A0A4Q3Y018-F1
#
_cell.length_a   1.000
_cell.length_b   1.000
_cell.length_c   1.000
_cell.angle_alpha   90.00
_cell.angle_beta   90.00
_cell.angle_gamma   90.00
#
_symmetry.space_group_name_H-M   'P 1'
#
loop_
_entity.id
_entity.type
_entity.pdbx_description
1 polymer ?
#
loop_
_entity_poly.entity_id
_entity_poly.type
_entity_poly.pdbx_seq_one_letter_code
_entity_poly.pdbx_strand_id
1 'polypeptide(L)' 'MTLEGQDKGGLSYRPEIDGLRAVAVISVMLFHARPTLLTGGFAGVDVFFVISG' A
#
# COMPACT_ATOMS: atom_id res chain seq x y z
N MET A 1 -1.46 -24.81 -36.23
CA MET A 1 -0.54 -24.34 -35.17
C MET A 1 -1.04 -22.98 -34.70
N THR A 2 -2.17 -22.96 -33.99
CA THR A 2 -2.77 -21.76 -33.40
C THR A 2 -2.35 -21.77 -31.92
N LEU A 3 -1.44 -20.88 -31.55
CA LEU A 3 -1.11 -20.67 -30.14
C LEU A 3 -2.24 -19.83 -29.54
N GLU A 4 -3.31 -20.50 -29.14
CA GLU A 4 -4.38 -19.92 -28.33
C GLU A 4 -3.81 -19.44 -27.01
N GLY A 5 -4.08 -18.17 -26.72
CA GLY A 5 -4.17 -17.56 -25.40
C GLY A 5 -3.20 -18.08 -24.36
N GLN A 6 -2.01 -17.48 -24.28
CA GLN A 6 -1.34 -17.41 -22.99
C GLN A 6 -2.23 -16.63 -22.03
N ASP A 7 -2.98 -17.35 -21.21
CA ASP A 7 -3.54 -16.87 -19.96
C ASP A 7 -2.36 -16.35 -19.14
N LYS A 8 -2.13 -15.04 -19.23
CA LYS A 8 -1.25 -14.37 -18.29
C LYS A 8 -1.95 -14.48 -16.94
N GLY A 9 -1.56 -15.46 -16.14
CA GLY A 9 -1.74 -15.47 -14.69
C GLY A 9 -0.99 -14.32 -14.02
N GLY A 10 -1.00 -13.14 -14.64
CA GLY A 10 -0.49 -11.91 -14.09
C GLY A 10 -1.57 -11.37 -13.18
N LEU A 11 -1.27 -11.31 -11.88
CA LEU A 11 -2.05 -10.58 -10.90
C LEU A 11 -2.46 -9.24 -11.51
N SER A 12 -3.76 -9.07 -11.75
CA SER A 12 -4.31 -7.84 -12.31
C SER A 12 -3.88 -6.69 -11.39
N TYR A 13 -3.01 -5.82 -11.89
CA TYR A 13 -2.44 -4.73 -11.11
C TYR A 13 -3.55 -3.82 -10.59
N ARG A 14 -3.59 -3.61 -9.27
CA ARG A 14 -4.58 -2.78 -8.60
C ARG A 14 -3.91 -1.48 -8.12
N PRO A 15 -3.80 -0.44 -8.96
CA PRO A 15 -3.10 0.80 -8.62
C PRO A 15 -3.69 1.51 -7.39
N GLU A 16 -4.98 1.35 -7.14
CA GLU A 16 -5.69 1.85 -5.96
C GLU A 16 -5.13 1.30 -4.64
N ILE A 17 -4.69 0.04 -4.61
CA ILE A 17 -4.14 -0.61 -3.42
C ILE A 17 -2.74 -0.09 -3.12
N ASP A 18 -1.90 0.05 -4.15
CA ASP A 18 -0.58 0.66 -4.00
C ASP A 18 -0.67 2.13 -3.59
N GLY A 19 -1.65 2.87 -4.12
CA GLY A 19 -1.94 4.24 -3.71
C GLY A 19 -2.27 4.34 -2.22
N LEU A 20 -3.09 3.42 -1.71
CA LEU A 20 -3.43 3.37 -0.29
C LEU A 20 -2.20 3.02 0.58
N ARG A 21 -1.32 2.12 0.11
CA ARG A 21 -0.05 1.82 0.79
C ARG A 21 0.87 3.05 0.83
N ALA A 22 0.94 3.82 -0.25
CA ALA A 22 1.73 5.05 -0.30
C ALA A 22 1.21 6.08 0.72
N VAL A 23 -0.10 6.28 0.83
CA VAL A 23 -0.71 7.16 1.84
C VAL A 23 -0.39 6.70 3.27
N ALA A 24 -0.43 5.39 3.53
CA ALA A 24 -0.08 4.83 4.82
C ALA A 24 1.39 5.14 5.18
N VAL A 25 2.33 4.90 4.26
CA VAL A 25 3.76 5.19 4.46
C VAL A 25 4.02 6.69 4.66
N ILE A 26 3.40 7.56 3.86
CA ILE A 26 3.53 9.02 4.00
C ILE A 26 3.05 9.48 5.38
N SER A 27 1.94 8.93 5.87
CA SER A 27 1.42 9.25 7.20
C SER A 27 2.41 8.84 8.30
N VAL A 28 3.06 7.68 8.17
CA VAL A 28 4.11 7.22 9.10
C VAL A 28 5.34 8.13 9.05
N MET A 29 5.80 8.53 7.85
CA MET A 29 6.94 9.43 7.69
C MET A 29 6.66 10.82 8.28
N LEU A 30 5.47 11.37 8.03
CA LEU A 30 5.05 12.66 8.58
C LEU A 30 5.04 12.64 10.12
N PHE A 31 4.58 11.52 10.68
CA PHE A 31 4.58 11.30 12.12
C PHE A 31 5.99 11.22 12.72
N HIS A 32 6.92 10.54 12.04
CA HIS A 32 8.32 10.46 12.48
C HIS A 32 9.05 11.81 12.39
N ALA A 33 8.67 12.67 11.45
CA ALA A 33 9.30 13.98 11.29
C ALA A 33 8.95 14.96 12.43
N ARG A 34 7.75 14.84 13.01
CA ARG A 34 7.23 15.72 14.06
C ARG A 34 6.37 14.94 15.07
N PRO A 35 6.95 14.02 15.86
CA PRO A 35 6.18 13.11 16.72
C PRO A 35 5.47 13.80 17.90
N THR A 36 5.84 15.05 18.21
CA THR A 36 5.19 15.86 19.25
C THR A 36 3.96 16.64 18.75
N LEU A 37 3.77 16.77 17.43
CA LEU A 37 2.67 17.55 16.83
C LEU A 37 1.47 16.69 16.43
N LEU A 38 1.68 15.41 16.19
CA LEU A 38 0.66 14.47 15.79
C LEU A 38 0.68 13.32 16.79
N THR A 39 -0.48 12.83 17.23
CA THR A 39 -0.68 11.57 17.98
C THR A 39 -1.37 10.56 17.06
N GLY A 40 -0.78 9.38 16.78
CA GLY A 40 -1.33 8.43 15.79
C GLY A 40 -0.38 7.78 14.76
N GLY A 41 0.95 7.84 14.90
CA GLY A 41 1.89 7.27 13.91
C GLY A 41 1.75 5.77 13.71
N PHE A 42 1.30 5.07 14.75
CA PHE A 42 0.99 3.64 14.70
C PHE A 42 -0.20 3.32 13.78
N ALA A 43 -1.19 4.22 13.65
CA ALA A 43 -2.36 3.97 12.80
C ALA A 43 -1.98 3.82 11.31
N GLY A 44 -0.97 4.56 10.83
CA GLY A 44 -0.44 4.40 9.47
C GLY A 44 0.23 3.03 9.26
N VAL A 45 0.89 2.52 10.30
CA VAL A 45 1.52 1.19 10.29
C VAL A 45 0.44 0.09 10.27
N ASP A 46 -0.59 0.21 11.12
CA ASP A 46 -1.70 -0.73 11.20
C ASP A 46 -2.44 -0.86 9.85
N VAL A 47 -2.75 0.28 9.23
CA VAL A 47 -3.40 0.32 7.91
C VAL A 47 -2.53 -0.34 6.84
N PHE A 48 -1.22 -0.06 6.81
CA PHE A 48 -0.31 -0.67 5.85
C PHE A 48 -0.26 -2.20 5.97
N PHE A 49 -0.19 -2.73 7.20
CA PHE A 49 -0.18 -4.17 7.45
C PHE A 49 -1.51 -4.83 7.08
N VAL A 50 -2.65 -4.21 7.42
CA VAL A 50 -3.99 -4.71 7.03
C VAL A 50 -4.15 -4.81 5.51
N ILE A 51 -3.63 -3.83 4.76
CA ILE A 51 -3.73 -3.82 3.29
C ILE A 51 -2.72 -4.78 2.65
N SER A 52 -1.55 -4.97 3.27
CA SER A 52 -0.50 -5.84 2.72
C SER A 52 -0.81 -7.33 2.93
N GLY A 53 -1.62 -7.66 3.94
CA GLY A 53 -2.01 -9.04 4.27
C GLY A 53 -0.93 -9.82 4.98
#